data_AF-A0A4P5VYH6-F1
#
_entry.id   AF-A0A4P5VYH6-F1
#
_cell.length_a   1.000
_cell.length_b   1.000
_cell.length_c   1.000
_cell.angle_alpha   90.00
_cell.angle_beta   90.00
_cell.angle_gamma   90.00
#
_symmetry.space_group_name_H-M   'P 1'
#
loop_
_entity.id
_entity.type
_entity.pdbx_description
1 polymer ?
#
loop_
_entity_poly.entity_id
_entity_poly.type
_entity_poly.pdbx_seq_one_letter_code
_entity_poly.pdbx_strand_id
1 'polypeptide(L)'
;MLRDPAIDAFFARWPRLRFGLLGHGGNRGALELSPLGVSVEFWDAATNGALVARYHAANAAKFGGSLALPGWVLVDLYLMPGAIALLLDEDDAVVAAWCGVPTVAAGVVMGVSMLSMREGIGAAYVVKRLGLASLGARVQRGITQWDNRALRTHTRLGPLRVVGPAPAVHGEWARSFVYEVETGAASPPQTETIHPNEGPGLAALAGVEPVHVVFPGLDASGRVCLARLPPISGTLPP
;
A
#
# COMPACT_ATOMS: atom_id res chain seq x y z
N MET A 1 -21.65 -8.02 1.75
CA MET A 1 -20.20 -7.71 1.73
C MET A 1 -19.54 -8.71 0.78
N LEU A 2 -18.86 -8.24 -0.28
CA LEU A 2 -18.12 -9.16 -1.17
C LEU A 2 -16.82 -9.58 -0.46
N ARG A 3 -16.71 -10.86 -0.13
CA ARG A 3 -15.45 -11.46 0.33
C ARG A 3 -14.45 -11.48 -0.82
N ASP A 4 -13.16 -11.30 -0.51
CA ASP A 4 -12.08 -11.46 -1.48
C ASP A 4 -11.55 -12.90 -1.36
N PRO A 5 -11.75 -13.78 -2.37
CA PRO A 5 -11.30 -15.17 -2.30
C PRO A 5 -9.80 -15.33 -2.08
N ALA A 6 -8.98 -14.37 -2.50
CA ALA A 6 -7.54 -14.40 -2.26
C ALA A 6 -7.20 -14.18 -0.78
N ILE A 7 -8.00 -13.39 -0.07
CA ILE A 7 -7.87 -13.17 1.37
C ILE A 7 -8.32 -14.41 2.14
N ASP A 8 -9.45 -15.01 1.77
CA ASP A 8 -9.95 -16.25 2.38
C ASP A 8 -8.93 -17.39 2.20
N ALA A 9 -8.40 -17.58 0.99
CA ALA A 9 -7.38 -18.57 0.70
C ALA A 9 -6.07 -18.31 1.46
N PHE A 10 -5.71 -17.04 1.68
CA PHE A 10 -4.53 -16.69 2.46
C PHE A 10 -4.66 -17.14 3.93
N PHE A 11 -5.76 -16.79 4.60
CA PHE A 11 -5.95 -17.19 6.00
C PHE A 11 -6.20 -18.69 6.16
N ALA A 12 -6.82 -19.36 5.18
CA ALA A 12 -6.92 -20.81 5.17
C ALA A 12 -5.54 -21.49 5.14
N ARG A 13 -4.58 -20.91 4.39
CA ARG A 13 -3.20 -21.39 4.32
C ARG A 13 -2.37 -21.00 5.55
N TRP A 14 -2.67 -19.86 6.16
CA TRP A 14 -1.92 -19.31 7.29
C TRP A 14 -2.83 -19.02 8.49
N PRO A 15 -3.46 -20.06 9.09
CA PRO A 15 -4.54 -19.88 10.07
C PRO A 15 -4.09 -19.28 11.41
N ARG A 16 -2.77 -19.25 11.67
CA ARG A 16 -2.20 -18.63 12.89
C ARG A 16 -1.92 -17.14 12.73
N LEU A 17 -1.96 -16.62 11.50
CA LEU A 17 -1.79 -15.19 11.28
C LEU A 17 -3.06 -14.44 11.66
N ARG A 18 -2.89 -13.33 12.37
CA ARG A 18 -3.98 -12.43 12.77
C ARG A 18 -3.81 -11.09 12.10
N PHE A 19 -4.93 -10.48 11.74
CA PHE A 19 -4.99 -9.13 11.20
C PHE A 19 -5.54 -8.17 12.24
N GLY A 20 -4.95 -6.98 12.31
CA GLY A 20 -5.48 -5.91 13.12
C GLY A 20 -4.99 -4.53 12.71
N LEU A 21 -5.50 -3.52 13.40
CA LEU A 21 -5.22 -2.11 13.17
C LEU A 21 -4.67 -1.50 14.45
N LEU A 22 -3.56 -0.78 14.33
CA LEU A 22 -2.96 0.03 15.38
C LEU A 22 -3.17 1.51 15.03
N GLY A 23 -3.71 2.31 15.95
CA GLY A 23 -3.96 3.74 15.71
C GLY A 23 -4.41 4.45 16.99
N HIS A 24 -4.75 5.74 16.91
CA HIS A 24 -5.32 6.47 18.05
C HIS A 24 -6.72 5.95 18.39
N GLY A 25 -7.01 5.75 19.67
CA GLY A 25 -8.29 5.19 20.15
C GLY A 25 -9.54 5.89 19.58
N GLY A 26 -9.48 7.20 19.38
CA GLY A 26 -10.56 7.99 18.77
C GLY A 26 -10.89 7.62 17.32
N ASN A 27 -9.97 6.97 16.60
CA ASN A 27 -10.19 6.57 15.20
C ASN A 27 -11.08 5.33 15.08
N ARG A 28 -11.24 4.53 16.15
CA ARG A 28 -11.93 3.24 16.11
C ARG A 28 -13.32 3.33 15.47
N GLY A 29 -14.10 4.36 15.82
CA GLY A 29 -15.47 4.54 15.31
C GLY A 29 -15.56 4.90 13.83
N ALA A 30 -14.45 5.33 13.22
CA ALA A 30 -14.38 5.69 11.81
C ALA A 30 -13.83 4.56 10.93
N LEU A 31 -13.41 3.43 11.52
CA LEU A 31 -12.82 2.29 10.82
C LEU A 31 -13.87 1.20 10.59
N GLU A 32 -13.79 0.56 9.42
CA GLU A 32 -14.47 -0.70 9.17
C GLU A 32 -13.69 -1.83 9.87
N LEU A 33 -14.30 -2.47 10.88
CA LEU A 33 -13.68 -3.50 11.72
C LEU A 33 -14.03 -4.94 11.28
N SER A 34 -14.73 -5.07 10.15
CA SER A 34 -14.98 -6.35 9.49
C SER A 34 -14.72 -6.30 7.97
N PRO A 35 -13.65 -5.63 7.50
CA PRO A 35 -13.38 -5.41 6.08
C PRO A 35 -13.35 -6.74 5.32
N LEU A 36 -14.12 -6.81 4.23
CA LEU A 36 -14.21 -7.99 3.38
C LEU A 36 -14.59 -9.28 4.13
N GLY A 37 -15.27 -9.15 5.28
CA GLY A 37 -15.67 -10.26 6.14
C GLY A 37 -14.57 -10.80 7.06
N VAL A 38 -13.42 -10.12 7.17
CA VAL A 38 -12.33 -10.47 8.11
C VAL A 38 -12.50 -9.65 9.38
N SER A 39 -12.59 -10.30 10.54
CA SER A 39 -12.63 -9.62 11.84
C SER A 39 -11.31 -8.91 12.12
N VAL A 40 -11.40 -7.69 12.64
CA VAL A 40 -10.25 -6.83 12.94
C VAL A 40 -10.12 -6.65 14.45
N GLU A 41 -8.95 -6.98 14.97
CA GLU A 41 -8.52 -6.50 16.27
C GLU A 41 -8.02 -5.05 16.13
N PHE A 42 -8.48 -4.15 16.99
CA PHE A 42 -8.02 -2.77 16.99
C PHE A 42 -7.33 -2.45 18.31
N TRP A 43 -6.11 -1.93 18.22
CA TRP A 43 -5.25 -1.57 19.33
C TRP A 43 -5.05 -0.05 19.37
N ASP A 44 -5.38 0.55 20.51
CA ASP A 44 -5.06 1.95 20.77
C ASP A 44 -3.55 2.08 21.03
N ALA A 45 -2.85 2.84 20.19
CA ALA A 45 -1.42 3.06 20.27
C ALA A 45 -1.01 3.64 21.64
N ALA A 46 -1.86 4.46 22.27
CA ALA A 46 -1.58 5.07 23.57
C ALA A 46 -1.46 4.04 24.71
N THR A 47 -2.17 2.91 24.61
CA THR A 47 -2.18 1.86 25.63
C THR A 47 -1.44 0.59 25.21
N ASN A 48 -1.00 0.50 23.96
CA ASN A 48 -0.33 -0.67 23.39
C ASN A 48 1.15 -0.39 23.01
N GLY A 49 1.90 0.25 23.91
CA GLY A 49 3.28 0.69 23.66
C GLY A 49 4.24 -0.43 23.23
N ALA A 50 4.05 -1.66 23.73
CA ALA A 50 4.86 -2.81 23.30
C ALA A 50 4.66 -3.15 21.81
N LEU A 51 3.41 -3.09 21.31
CA LEU A 51 3.11 -3.34 19.90
C LEU A 51 3.64 -2.21 19.01
N VAL A 52 3.53 -0.96 19.47
CA VAL A 52 4.14 0.21 18.79
C VAL A 52 5.65 0.01 18.64
N ALA A 53 6.34 -0.39 19.71
CA ALA A 53 7.77 -0.66 19.69
C ALA A 53 8.13 -1.81 18.74
N ARG A 54 7.35 -2.90 18.70
CA ARG A 54 7.54 -4.01 17.76
C ARG A 54 7.40 -3.58 16.30
N TYR A 55 6.38 -2.79 15.98
CA TYR A 55 6.21 -2.23 14.64
C TYR A 55 7.37 -1.31 14.25
N HIS A 56 7.78 -0.41 15.16
CA HIS A 56 8.91 0.49 14.92
C HIS A 56 10.20 -0.28 14.67
N ALA A 57 10.48 -1.32 15.47
CA ALA A 57 11.62 -2.20 15.28
C ALA A 57 11.57 -2.95 13.95
N ALA A 58 10.40 -3.49 13.55
CA ALA A 58 10.23 -4.14 12.25
C ALA A 58 10.44 -3.18 11.07
N ASN A 59 9.95 -1.93 11.20
CA ASN A 59 10.16 -0.88 10.23
C ASN A 59 11.64 -0.53 10.09
N ALA A 60 12.33 -0.31 11.22
CA ALA A 60 13.76 -0.03 11.25
C ALA A 60 14.59 -1.17 10.66
N ALA A 61 14.25 -2.42 10.99
CA ALA A 61 14.92 -3.59 10.44
C ALA A 61 14.72 -3.73 8.92
N LYS A 62 13.55 -3.36 8.39
CA LYS A 62 13.28 -3.48 6.95
C LYS A 62 13.93 -2.39 6.11
N PHE A 63 13.88 -1.15 6.58
CA PHE A 63 14.30 0.01 5.79
C PHE A 63 15.70 0.50 6.14
N GLY A 64 16.09 0.42 7.42
CA GLY A 64 17.36 0.93 7.92
C GLY A 64 17.56 2.44 7.71
N GLY A 65 18.62 2.97 8.33
CA GLY A 65 19.12 4.32 8.09
C GLY A 65 18.04 5.42 8.07
N SER A 66 18.08 6.27 7.05
CA SER A 66 17.16 7.41 6.88
C SER A 66 15.79 7.05 6.30
N LEU A 67 15.58 5.79 5.87
CA LEU A 67 14.30 5.32 5.31
C LEU A 67 13.39 4.70 6.37
N ALA A 68 13.94 4.33 7.52
CA ALA A 68 13.15 3.92 8.68
C ALA A 68 12.31 5.11 9.17
N LEU A 69 11.03 4.85 9.47
CA LEU A 69 10.15 5.87 10.03
C LEU A 69 10.69 6.29 11.41
N PRO A 70 11.00 7.59 11.61
CA PRO A 70 11.35 8.09 12.93
C PRO A 70 10.20 7.86 13.91
N GLY A 71 10.53 7.62 15.18
CA GLY A 71 9.51 7.38 16.22
C GLY A 71 8.48 8.52 16.31
N TRP A 72 8.91 9.77 16.16
CA TRP A 72 8.01 10.93 16.14
C TRP A 72 7.07 10.95 14.94
N VAL A 73 7.49 10.48 13.76
CA VAL A 73 6.60 10.34 12.59
C VAL A 73 5.52 9.29 12.87
N LEU A 74 5.87 8.20 13.56
CA LEU A 74 4.86 7.23 13.97
C LEU A 74 3.82 7.86 14.88
N VAL A 75 4.25 8.75 15.79
CA VAL A 75 3.33 9.52 16.65
C VAL A 75 2.33 10.29 15.83
N ASP A 76 2.81 11.06 14.86
CA ASP A 76 1.93 11.85 14.00
C ASP A 76 0.97 10.97 13.20
N LEU A 77 1.44 9.82 12.69
CA LEU A 77 0.64 8.90 11.89
C LEU A 77 -0.52 8.26 12.65
N TYR A 78 -0.36 7.97 13.95
CA TYR A 78 -1.50 7.48 14.74
C TYR A 78 -2.39 8.60 15.26
N LEU A 79 -1.88 9.82 15.51
CA LEU A 79 -2.68 10.99 15.92
C LEU A 79 -3.59 11.50 14.80
N MET A 80 -3.17 11.34 13.54
CA MET A 80 -4.00 11.60 12.37
C MET A 80 -5.15 10.60 12.28
N PRO A 81 -6.19 10.85 11.45
CA PRO A 81 -7.25 9.88 11.14
C PRO A 81 -6.74 8.65 10.35
N GLY A 82 -5.51 8.20 10.57
CA GLY A 82 -4.89 7.03 9.93
C GLY A 82 -4.94 5.76 10.77
N ALA A 83 -4.40 4.70 10.19
CA ALA A 83 -4.20 3.43 10.87
C ALA A 83 -2.96 2.71 10.30
N ILE A 84 -2.30 1.93 11.16
CA ILE A 84 -1.27 0.98 10.80
C ILE A 84 -1.92 -0.40 10.80
N ALA A 85 -2.11 -0.95 9.61
CA ALA A 85 -2.55 -2.31 9.43
C ALA A 85 -1.39 -3.27 9.71
N LEU A 86 -1.65 -4.30 10.51
CA LEU A 86 -0.67 -5.27 10.96
C LEU A 86 -1.15 -6.69 10.64
N LEU A 87 -0.24 -7.52 10.12
CA LEU A 87 -0.35 -8.97 10.19
C LEU A 87 0.65 -9.46 11.23
N LEU A 88 0.14 -10.16 12.25
CA LEU A 88 0.91 -10.72 13.35
C LEU A 88 0.86 -12.25 13.31
N ASP A 89 1.89 -12.92 13.80
CA ASP A 89 1.82 -14.37 14.09
C ASP A 89 1.38 -14.64 15.54
N GLU A 90 1.46 -15.91 15.96
CA GLU A 90 1.06 -16.34 17.30
C GLU A 90 1.87 -15.69 18.45
N ASP A 91 3.08 -15.20 18.17
CA ASP A 91 3.97 -14.58 19.14
C ASP A 91 3.93 -13.03 19.08
N ASP A 92 2.91 -12.48 18.41
CA ASP A 92 2.76 -11.05 18.08
C ASP A 92 3.91 -10.48 17.23
N ALA A 93 4.68 -11.32 16.53
CA ALA A 93 5.74 -10.82 15.66
C ALA A 93 5.12 -10.21 14.39
N VAL A 94 5.62 -9.04 13.98
CA VAL A 94 5.12 -8.35 12.79
C VAL A 94 5.56 -9.11 11.54
N VAL A 95 4.61 -9.74 10.85
CA VAL A 95 4.83 -10.46 9.60
C VAL A 95 4.77 -9.51 8.41
N ALA A 96 3.81 -8.58 8.41
CA ALA A 96 3.71 -7.50 7.45
C ALA A 96 2.98 -6.31 8.07
N ALA A 97 3.23 -5.12 7.54
CA ALA A 97 2.54 -3.91 7.99
C ALA A 97 2.35 -2.92 6.85
N TRP A 98 1.28 -2.13 6.93
CA TRP A 98 1.01 -1.04 6.01
C TRP A 98 0.40 0.14 6.76
N CYS A 99 0.92 1.35 6.52
CA CYS A 99 0.39 2.58 7.10
C CYS A 99 -0.38 3.38 6.05
N GLY A 100 -1.63 3.71 6.37
CA GLY A 100 -2.53 4.49 5.54
C GLY A 100 -3.07 5.70 6.29
N VAL A 101 -3.17 6.83 5.59
CA VAL A 101 -3.74 8.08 6.12
C VAL A 101 -4.79 8.60 5.13
N PRO A 102 -6.06 8.77 5.54
CA PRO A 102 -7.08 9.43 4.73
C PRO A 102 -6.64 10.83 4.32
N THR A 103 -7.03 11.22 3.12
CA THR A 103 -6.78 12.57 2.61
C THR A 103 -8.02 13.45 2.81
N VAL A 104 -7.90 14.72 2.46
CA VAL A 104 -9.05 15.65 2.40
C VAL A 104 -10.12 15.22 1.39
N ALA A 105 -9.77 14.36 0.41
CA ALA A 105 -10.72 13.78 -0.54
C ALA A 105 -11.31 12.48 0.02
N ALA A 106 -12.63 12.43 0.15
CA ALA A 106 -13.34 11.30 0.74
C ALA A 106 -13.14 9.98 -0.05
N GLY A 107 -12.74 8.92 0.65
CA GLY A 107 -12.43 7.62 0.06
C GLY A 107 -11.08 7.56 -0.66
N VAL A 108 -10.25 8.60 -0.54
CA VAL A 108 -8.87 8.61 -1.02
C VAL A 108 -7.93 8.48 0.18
N VAL A 109 -7.07 7.46 0.15
CA VAL A 109 -6.09 7.17 1.21
C VAL A 109 -4.67 7.28 0.66
N MET A 110 -3.81 7.97 1.38
CA MET A 110 -2.37 7.99 1.11
C MET A 110 -1.71 6.77 1.76
N GLY A 111 -0.96 5.99 0.98
CA GLY A 111 -0.07 4.96 1.52
C GLY A 111 1.28 5.55 1.91
N VAL A 112 1.67 5.42 3.17
CA VAL A 112 2.90 6.01 3.71
C VAL A 112 4.06 5.01 3.76
N SER A 113 3.80 3.81 4.26
CA SER A 113 4.83 2.78 4.46
C SER A 113 4.25 1.40 4.29
N MET A 114 5.04 0.47 3.75
CA MET A 114 4.66 -0.93 3.58
C MET A 114 5.87 -1.84 3.77
N LEU A 115 5.77 -2.80 4.68
CA LEU A 115 6.82 -3.80 4.92
C LEU A 115 6.26 -5.23 4.94
N SER A 116 7.14 -6.17 4.63
CA SER A 116 6.91 -7.60 4.80
C SER A 116 8.20 -8.22 5.34
N MET A 117 8.10 -8.85 6.49
CA MET A 117 9.20 -9.56 7.16
C MET A 117 9.30 -11.01 6.66
N ARG A 118 8.20 -11.55 6.11
CA ARG A 118 8.18 -12.86 5.42
C ARG A 118 7.85 -12.65 3.94
N GLU A 119 8.73 -13.09 3.05
CA GLU A 119 8.58 -12.96 1.61
C GLU A 119 7.86 -14.18 1.00
N GLY A 120 7.31 -14.03 -0.21
CA GLY A 120 6.69 -15.15 -0.95
C GLY A 120 5.32 -15.62 -0.47
N ILE A 121 4.87 -15.24 0.74
CA ILE A 121 3.59 -15.70 1.29
C ILE A 121 2.38 -14.82 0.92
N GLY A 122 2.62 -13.63 0.34
CA GLY A 122 1.56 -12.68 -0.04
C GLY A 122 1.09 -11.73 1.06
N ALA A 123 1.73 -11.74 2.24
CA ALA A 123 1.31 -10.94 3.40
C ALA A 123 1.22 -9.43 3.13
N ALA A 124 2.17 -8.87 2.35
CA ALA A 124 2.14 -7.46 1.96
C ALA A 124 0.86 -7.06 1.20
N TYR A 125 0.36 -7.93 0.33
CA TYR A 125 -0.90 -7.68 -0.39
C TYR A 125 -2.08 -7.71 0.59
N VAL A 126 -2.15 -8.75 1.42
CA VAL A 126 -3.26 -8.96 2.37
C VAL A 126 -3.37 -7.82 3.37
N VAL A 127 -2.27 -7.47 4.06
CA VAL A 127 -2.28 -6.40 5.07
C VAL A 127 -2.69 -5.07 4.47
N LYS A 128 -2.22 -4.78 3.24
CA LYS A 128 -2.54 -3.54 2.53
C LYS A 128 -3.98 -3.52 2.05
N ARG A 129 -4.47 -4.61 1.46
CA ARG A 129 -5.84 -4.74 0.94
C ARG A 129 -6.88 -4.58 2.05
N LEU A 130 -6.66 -5.22 3.19
CA LEU A 130 -7.52 -5.12 4.37
C LEU A 130 -7.39 -3.76 5.06
N GLY A 131 -6.19 -3.19 5.16
CA GLY A 131 -5.98 -1.83 5.69
C GLY A 131 -6.71 -0.76 4.88
N LEU A 132 -6.63 -0.84 3.55
CA LEU A 132 -7.37 0.04 2.64
C LEU A 132 -8.88 -0.09 2.82
N ALA A 133 -9.39 -1.33 2.89
CA ALA A 133 -10.81 -1.59 3.13
C ALA A 133 -11.27 -1.07 4.50
N SER A 134 -10.44 -1.22 5.54
CA SER A 134 -10.71 -0.72 6.90
C SER A 134 -10.86 0.81 6.94
N LEU A 135 -10.09 1.51 6.09
CA LEU A 135 -10.14 2.97 5.95
C LEU A 135 -11.22 3.44 4.95
N GLY A 136 -12.05 2.54 4.41
CA GLY A 136 -13.05 2.89 3.40
C GLY A 136 -12.46 3.43 2.10
N ALA A 137 -11.21 3.04 1.78
CA ALA A 137 -10.54 3.51 0.58
C ALA A 137 -11.23 2.97 -0.67
N ARG A 138 -11.50 3.86 -1.63
CA ARG A 138 -11.84 3.55 -3.02
C ARG A 138 -10.64 3.75 -3.93
N VAL A 139 -9.85 4.77 -3.63
CA VAL A 139 -8.61 5.08 -4.31
C VAL A 139 -7.49 5.15 -3.28
N GLN A 140 -6.34 4.60 -3.63
CA GLN A 140 -5.11 4.87 -2.91
C GLN A 140 -4.19 5.72 -3.77
N ARG A 141 -3.59 6.76 -3.18
CA ARG A 141 -2.48 7.50 -3.74
C ARG A 141 -1.18 7.14 -3.02
N GLY A 142 -0.06 7.14 -3.73
CA GLY A 142 1.24 6.85 -3.12
C GLY A 142 2.41 7.17 -4.03
N ILE A 143 3.60 6.92 -3.50
CA ILE A 143 4.85 6.99 -4.25
C ILE A 143 5.48 5.59 -4.25
N THR A 144 6.04 5.19 -5.38
CA THR A 144 6.84 3.97 -5.52
C THR A 144 7.94 4.21 -6.55
N GLN A 145 8.90 3.28 -6.64
CA GLN A 145 9.95 3.33 -7.64
C GLN A 145 9.67 2.38 -8.80
N TRP A 146 10.17 2.71 -9.99
CA TRP A 146 9.97 1.95 -11.22
C TRP A 146 10.53 0.53 -11.17
N ASP A 147 11.61 0.31 -10.44
CA ASP A 147 12.27 -0.99 -10.30
C ASP A 147 12.01 -1.66 -8.94
N ASN A 148 11.06 -1.12 -8.16
CA ASN A 148 10.75 -1.71 -6.86
C ASN A 148 9.82 -2.91 -7.02
N ARG A 149 10.24 -4.06 -6.47
CA ARG A 149 9.43 -5.28 -6.38
C ARG A 149 8.05 -5.07 -5.74
N ALA A 150 7.86 -4.03 -4.92
CA ALA A 150 6.59 -3.64 -4.35
C ALA A 150 5.52 -3.33 -5.41
N LEU A 151 5.91 -3.00 -6.65
CA LEU A 151 4.99 -2.87 -7.78
C LEU A 151 4.13 -4.13 -7.96
N ARG A 152 4.71 -5.33 -7.77
CA ARG A 152 3.96 -6.59 -7.85
C ARG A 152 2.85 -6.68 -6.81
N THR A 153 3.00 -6.03 -5.66
CA THR A 153 1.98 -5.94 -4.63
C THR A 153 0.97 -4.85 -4.95
N HIS A 154 1.43 -3.69 -5.41
CA HIS A 154 0.57 -2.56 -5.72
C HIS A 154 -0.37 -2.85 -6.90
N THR A 155 0.14 -3.43 -7.98
CA THR A 155 -0.66 -3.76 -9.17
C THR A 155 -1.65 -4.92 -8.95
N ARG A 156 -1.53 -5.68 -7.85
CA ARG A 156 -2.55 -6.66 -7.44
C ARG A 156 -3.81 -5.98 -6.90
N LEU A 157 -3.72 -4.73 -6.45
CA LEU A 157 -4.87 -3.96 -5.98
C LEU A 157 -5.71 -3.42 -7.15
N GLY A 158 -5.10 -3.28 -8.32
CA GLY A 158 -5.66 -2.69 -9.52
C GLY A 158 -4.55 -2.07 -10.40
N PRO A 159 -4.89 -1.61 -11.62
CA PRO A 159 -3.94 -0.88 -12.46
C PRO A 159 -3.51 0.42 -11.79
N LEU A 160 -2.19 0.69 -11.72
CA LEU A 160 -1.65 1.90 -11.13
C LEU A 160 -1.59 2.99 -12.20
N ARG A 161 -2.45 3.99 -12.11
CA ARG A 161 -2.37 5.18 -12.95
C ARG A 161 -1.19 6.03 -12.51
N VAL A 162 -0.28 6.34 -13.42
CA VAL A 162 0.83 7.27 -13.17
C VAL A 162 0.25 8.69 -13.18
N VAL A 163 0.40 9.42 -12.07
CA VAL A 163 -0.17 10.77 -11.88
C VAL A 163 0.89 11.86 -12.07
N GLY A 164 2.16 11.53 -11.84
CA GLY A 164 3.24 12.49 -12.03
C GLY A 164 4.56 12.04 -11.45
N PRO A 165 5.61 12.86 -11.58
CA PRO A 165 6.91 12.61 -10.98
C PRO A 165 6.82 12.70 -9.44
N ALA A 166 7.69 11.96 -8.75
CA ALA A 166 7.89 12.19 -7.32
C ALA A 166 8.53 13.59 -7.09
N PRO A 167 8.18 14.30 -6.01
CA PRO A 167 8.80 15.58 -5.67
C PRO A 167 10.32 15.46 -5.52
N ALA A 168 11.10 16.47 -5.93
CA ALA A 168 12.57 16.42 -5.90
C ALA A 168 13.16 16.19 -4.50
N VAL A 169 12.44 16.58 -3.44
CA VAL A 169 12.82 16.32 -2.04
C VAL A 169 12.74 14.83 -1.65
N HIS A 170 12.04 14.02 -2.45
CA HIS A 170 12.10 12.57 -2.34
C HIS A 170 13.50 12.14 -2.77
N GLY A 171 14.36 11.68 -1.85
CA GLY A 171 15.78 11.40 -2.12
C GLY A 171 16.05 10.47 -3.31
N GLU A 172 15.04 9.71 -3.75
CA GLU A 172 15.05 8.82 -4.93
C GLU A 172 14.11 9.29 -6.05
N TRP A 173 13.85 10.60 -6.17
CA TRP A 173 12.81 11.17 -7.05
C TRP A 173 12.95 10.74 -8.51
N ALA A 174 14.17 10.64 -9.02
CA ALA A 174 14.44 10.27 -10.43
C ALA A 174 13.97 8.85 -10.78
N ARG A 175 13.91 7.97 -9.77
CA ARG A 175 13.45 6.58 -9.92
C ARG A 175 12.02 6.38 -9.42
N SER A 176 11.38 7.45 -8.93
CA SER A 176 10.09 7.38 -8.24
C SER A 176 9.00 8.10 -9.00
N PHE A 177 7.77 7.65 -8.82
CA PHE A 177 6.58 8.27 -9.41
C PHE A 177 5.42 8.26 -8.43
N VAL A 178 4.54 9.24 -8.58
CA VAL A 178 3.27 9.31 -7.89
C VAL A 178 2.26 8.50 -8.67
N TYR A 179 1.54 7.63 -7.98
CA TYR A 179 0.50 6.81 -8.58
C TYR A 179 -0.82 6.93 -7.83
N GLU A 180 -1.89 6.59 -8.55
CA GLU A 180 -3.20 6.29 -8.01
C GLU A 180 -3.61 4.88 -8.40
N VAL A 181 -4.34 4.20 -7.52
CA VAL A 181 -4.93 2.90 -7.79
C VAL A 181 -6.35 2.84 -7.24
N GLU A 182 -7.30 2.48 -8.09
CA GLU A 182 -8.64 2.14 -7.67
C GLU A 182 -8.62 0.73 -7.06
N THR A 183 -9.03 0.62 -5.80
CA THR A 183 -8.88 -0.62 -5.04
C THR A 183 -9.94 -1.63 -5.45
N GLY A 184 -9.51 -2.79 -5.93
CA GLY A 184 -10.40 -3.85 -6.40
C GLY A 184 -10.76 -3.75 -7.88
N ALA A 185 -10.21 -2.78 -8.61
CA ALA A 185 -10.37 -2.70 -10.06
C ALA A 185 -9.66 -3.88 -10.75
N ALA A 186 -10.27 -4.42 -11.80
CA ALA A 186 -9.65 -5.46 -12.61
C ALA A 186 -8.43 -4.89 -13.33
N SER A 187 -7.30 -5.61 -13.26
CA SER A 187 -6.13 -5.25 -14.07
C SER A 187 -6.41 -5.61 -15.53
N PRO A 188 -6.22 -4.69 -16.49
CA PRO A 188 -6.31 -5.00 -17.91
C PRO A 188 -5.13 -5.91 -18.32
N PRO A 189 -5.20 -6.51 -19.53
CA PRO A 189 -4.05 -7.20 -20.09
C PRO A 189 -2.88 -6.23 -20.30
N GLN A 190 -1.67 -6.73 -20.08
CA GLN A 190 -0.44 -6.03 -20.42
C GLN A 190 -0.35 -5.84 -21.94
N THR A 191 0.02 -4.63 -22.37
CA THR A 191 0.22 -4.31 -23.79
C THR A 191 1.67 -4.02 -24.13
N GLU A 192 2.49 -3.64 -23.15
CA GLU A 192 3.86 -3.18 -23.36
C GLU A 192 4.76 -3.51 -22.15
N THR A 193 6.07 -3.63 -22.36
CA THR A 193 7.07 -3.59 -21.28
C THR A 193 8.21 -2.64 -21.59
N ILE A 194 8.74 -1.98 -20.56
CA ILE A 194 9.85 -1.01 -20.69
C ILE A 194 10.91 -1.23 -19.61
N HIS A 195 12.16 -0.83 -19.87
CA HIS A 195 13.17 -0.87 -18.80
C HIS A 195 12.96 0.27 -17.80
N PRO A 196 13.12 0.03 -16.47
CA PRO A 196 12.99 1.07 -15.46
C PRO A 196 13.94 2.26 -15.62
N ASN A 197 15.08 2.03 -16.28
CA ASN A 197 16.17 3.01 -16.47
C ASN A 197 16.18 3.66 -17.86
N GLU A 198 15.22 3.35 -18.74
CA GLU A 198 15.02 4.06 -20.03
C GLU A 198 14.43 5.45 -19.75
N GLY A 199 15.16 6.28 -18.98
CA GLY A 199 14.71 7.54 -18.43
C GLY A 199 14.24 8.57 -19.46
N PRO A 200 13.97 9.79 -18.98
CA PRO A 200 12.87 10.70 -19.38
C PRO A 200 11.55 10.15 -19.94
N GLY A 201 11.51 8.97 -20.56
CA GLY A 201 10.31 8.41 -21.19
C GLY A 201 9.15 8.24 -20.20
N LEU A 202 9.40 7.67 -19.03
CA LEU A 202 8.37 7.41 -18.02
C LEU A 202 7.79 8.66 -17.33
N ALA A 203 8.62 9.70 -17.14
CA ALA A 203 8.14 10.99 -16.65
C ALA A 203 7.40 11.78 -17.75
N ALA A 204 7.81 11.64 -19.02
CA ALA A 204 7.12 12.22 -20.17
C ALA A 204 5.76 11.56 -20.45
N LEU A 205 5.57 10.29 -20.07
CA LEU A 205 4.28 9.59 -20.17
C LEU A 205 3.18 10.22 -19.31
N ALA A 206 3.51 10.97 -18.26
CA ALA A 206 2.53 11.63 -17.41
C ALA A 206 1.81 12.83 -18.09
N GLY A 207 2.28 13.28 -19.25
CA GLY A 207 1.84 14.55 -19.87
C GLY A 207 0.85 14.46 -21.04
N VAL A 208 0.62 13.28 -21.64
CA VAL A 208 -0.15 13.19 -22.91
C VAL A 208 -1.26 12.13 -22.88
N GLU A 209 -1.06 11.00 -22.19
CA GLU A 209 -2.07 9.94 -22.06
C GLU A 209 -1.96 9.23 -20.70
N PRO A 210 -3.06 8.73 -20.11
CA PRO A 210 -3.00 8.01 -18.86
C PRO A 210 -2.29 6.66 -19.03
N VAL A 211 -1.04 6.60 -18.56
CA VAL A 211 -0.28 5.35 -18.49
C VAL A 211 -0.58 4.62 -17.20
N HIS A 212 -0.82 3.31 -17.33
CA HIS A 212 -1.05 2.43 -16.21
C HIS A 212 0.06 1.40 -16.10
N VAL A 213 0.64 1.27 -14.90
CA VAL A 213 1.43 0.10 -14.54
C VAL A 213 0.46 -0.99 -14.14
N VAL A 214 0.51 -2.13 -14.83
CA VAL A 214 -0.50 -3.20 -14.70
C VAL A 214 0.12 -4.47 -14.18
N PHE A 215 -0.68 -5.39 -13.64
CA PHE A 215 -0.17 -6.64 -13.11
C PHE A 215 0.62 -7.42 -14.19
N PRO A 216 1.80 -7.99 -13.86
CA PRO A 216 2.42 -8.16 -12.55
C PRO A 216 3.26 -6.97 -12.04
N GLY A 217 3.22 -5.82 -12.69
CA GLY A 217 3.99 -4.62 -12.38
C GLY A 217 5.43 -4.70 -12.89
N LEU A 218 6.10 -5.82 -12.61
CA LEU A 218 7.39 -6.18 -13.18
C LEU A 218 7.32 -7.57 -13.82
N ASP A 219 7.83 -7.73 -15.04
CA ASP A 219 7.96 -9.05 -15.67
C ASP A 219 9.10 -9.88 -15.05
N ALA A 220 9.39 -11.06 -15.62
CA ALA A 220 10.45 -11.93 -15.12
C ALA A 220 11.87 -11.35 -15.30
N SER A 221 12.03 -10.42 -16.25
CA SER A 221 13.29 -9.73 -16.54
C SER A 221 13.46 -8.41 -15.77
N GLY A 222 12.46 -8.02 -14.96
CA GLY A 222 12.46 -6.77 -14.21
C GLY A 222 12.04 -5.56 -15.03
N ARG A 223 11.43 -5.74 -16.20
CA ARG A 223 10.83 -4.65 -16.99
C ARG A 223 9.46 -4.29 -16.45
N VAL A 224 9.09 -3.01 -16.52
CA VAL A 224 7.80 -2.50 -16.06
C VAL A 224 6.71 -2.89 -17.05
N CYS A 225 5.62 -3.49 -16.56
CA CYS A 225 4.48 -3.90 -17.35
C CYS A 225 3.47 -2.75 -17.47
N LEU A 226 3.17 -2.32 -18.71
CA LEU A 226 2.30 -1.19 -18.97
C LEU A 226 1.03 -1.57 -19.75
N ALA A 227 -0.01 -0.78 -19.54
CA ALA A 227 -1.15 -0.67 -20.45
C ALA A 227 -1.56 0.80 -20.64
N ARG A 228 -2.02 1.12 -21.85
CA ARG A 228 -2.69 2.39 -22.14
C ARG A 228 -4.18 2.19 -22.01
N LEU A 229 -4.81 2.93 -21.10
CA LEU A 229 -6.25 2.88 -20.87
C LEU A 229 -6.86 4.23 -21.20
N PRO A 230 -8.12 4.27 -21.66
CA PRO A 230 -8.86 5.52 -21.72
C PRO A 230 -8.95 6.17 -20.33
N PRO A 231 -9.18 7.49 -20.24
CA PRO A 231 -9.32 8.20 -18.97
C PRO A 231 -10.43 7.57 -18.09
N ILE A 232 -10.16 7.38 -16.80
CA ILE A 232 -11.15 6.87 -15.84
C ILE A 232 -12.16 7.99 -15.53
N SER A 233 -13.45 7.72 -15.78
CA SER A 233 -14.56 8.58 -15.38
C SER A 233 -14.60 8.75 -13.85
N GLY A 234 -14.41 9.96 -13.34
CA GLY A 234 -14.48 10.27 -11.89
C GLY A 234 -13.14 10.48 -11.19
N THR A 235 -12.03 10.58 -11.95
CA THR A 235 -10.75 11.01 -11.38
C THR A 235 -10.80 12.47 -10.94
N LEU A 236 -10.08 12.78 -9.85
CA LEU A 236 -9.84 14.17 -9.46
C LEU A 236 -9.12 14.87 -10.62
N PRO A 237 -9.49 16.12 -10.97
CA PRO A 237 -8.74 16.89 -11.94
C PRO A 237 -7.27 17.00 -11.49
N PRO A 238 -6.33 17.08 -12.44
CA PRO A 238 -4.90 17.17 -12.15
C PRO A 238 -4.55 18.35 -11.24
#